data_AF-A0A3M1G3K4-F1
#
_entry.id   AF-A0A3M1G3K4-F1
#
_cell.length_a   1.000
_cell.length_b   1.000
_cell.length_c   1.000
_cell.angle_alpha   90.00
_cell.angle_beta   90.00
_cell.angle_gamma   90.00
#
_symmetry.space_group_name_H-M   'P 1'
#
loop_
_entity.id
_entity.type
_entity.pdbx_description
1 polymer ?
#
loop_
_entity_poly.entity_id
_entity_poly.type
_entity_poly.pdbx_seq_one_letter_code
_entity_poly.pdbx_strand_id
1 'polypeptide(L)'
;MLRAPVFVVRPSSSVWPGEQTMARSQPPKSPRQIREERERQELAAQQERKKEAKEPGDLNHWRDLANERIEEAMSSGAFDDLPGRGKPLNLNPNPNEPADMAMANKILKNNELSPGWIHDRKKLLEEIEAFRADMRREWAWVQAAYGDPSADREALERGWARSLAAWQERMDDLNRRILDLNLTMPIWRMELLRLRMDEELERLHAPRSLSRAAS
;
A
#
# COMPACT_ATOMS: atom_id res chain seq x y z
N MET A 1 -42.25 -46.48 89.20
CA MET A 1 -43.02 -47.71 88.98
C MET A 1 -43.30 -47.87 87.49
N LEU A 2 -42.86 -48.99 86.93
CA LEU A 2 -43.42 -49.84 85.87
C LEU A 2 -44.47 -49.30 84.87
N ARG A 3 -44.23 -49.76 83.62
CA ARG A 3 -45.15 -50.25 82.56
C ARG A 3 -45.46 -49.35 81.33
N ALA A 4 -45.09 -49.93 80.18
CA ALA A 4 -45.44 -49.61 78.79
C ALA A 4 -46.87 -50.07 78.43
N PRO A 5 -47.27 -50.16 77.14
CA PRO A 5 -47.34 -49.17 76.03
C PRO A 5 -48.75 -49.12 75.40
N VAL A 6 -49.06 -48.18 74.49
CA VAL A 6 -50.13 -48.36 73.48
C VAL A 6 -49.73 -47.70 72.17
N PHE A 7 -49.67 -48.50 71.10
CA PHE A 7 -49.56 -48.06 69.70
C PHE A 7 -50.97 -47.76 69.16
N VAL A 8 -51.18 -46.60 68.53
CA VAL A 8 -52.35 -46.35 67.68
C VAL A 8 -51.92 -45.69 66.38
N VAL A 9 -51.97 -46.50 65.32
CA VAL A 9 -52.33 -46.22 63.91
C VAL A 9 -51.95 -44.84 63.34
N ARG A 10 -50.95 -44.84 62.44
CA ARG A 10 -50.71 -43.78 61.45
C ARG A 10 -51.83 -43.77 60.39
N PRO A 11 -52.40 -42.62 60.04
CA PRO A 11 -52.91 -42.38 58.71
C PRO A 11 -51.89 -41.60 57.87
N SER A 12 -51.85 -42.01 56.61
CA SER A 12 -51.04 -41.51 55.51
C SER A 12 -51.19 -39.99 55.28
N SER A 13 -50.06 -39.30 55.09
CA SER A 13 -50.00 -38.09 54.28
C SER A 13 -48.85 -38.25 53.30
N SER A 14 -49.20 -38.62 52.07
CA SER A 14 -48.35 -38.53 50.88
C SER A 14 -47.82 -37.11 50.72
N VAL A 15 -46.51 -36.92 50.90
CA VAL A 15 -45.78 -35.75 50.40
C VAL A 15 -44.80 -36.26 49.36
N TRP A 16 -45.02 -35.82 48.13
CA TRP A 16 -44.21 -36.14 46.97
C TRP A 16 -42.79 -35.56 47.09
N PRO A 17 -41.75 -36.24 46.56
CA PRO A 17 -40.39 -35.73 46.52
C PRO A 17 -40.24 -34.72 45.39
N GLY A 18 -40.04 -33.45 45.71
CA GLY A 18 -39.93 -32.39 44.70
C GLY A 18 -39.49 -31.03 45.21
N GLU A 19 -38.68 -30.95 46.28
CA GLU A 19 -37.97 -29.71 46.62
C GLU A 19 -36.73 -29.58 45.72
N GLN A 20 -36.94 -29.15 44.47
CA GLN A 20 -35.89 -28.47 43.71
C GLN A 20 -35.86 -27.02 44.14
N THR A 21 -34.72 -26.60 44.69
CA THR A 21 -34.37 -25.23 45.04
C THR A 21 -34.39 -24.36 43.78
N MET A 22 -35.55 -23.76 43.48
CA MET A 22 -35.66 -22.72 42.45
C MET A 22 -34.81 -21.52 42.87
N ALA A 23 -33.70 -21.30 42.15
CA ALA A 23 -32.97 -20.05 42.16
C ALA A 23 -33.98 -18.91 42.03
N ARG A 24 -33.91 -17.92 42.93
CA ARG A 24 -34.72 -16.70 42.86
C ARG A 24 -34.42 -16.01 41.52
N SER A 25 -35.24 -16.28 40.52
CA SER A 25 -35.26 -15.54 39.27
C SER A 25 -35.60 -14.10 39.61
N GLN A 26 -34.70 -13.19 39.26
CA GLN A 26 -34.96 -11.76 39.42
C GLN A 26 -36.25 -11.43 38.65
N PRO A 27 -37.16 -10.61 39.23
CA PRO A 27 -38.37 -10.21 38.54
C PRO A 27 -38.00 -9.58 37.19
N PRO A 28 -38.78 -9.84 36.12
CA PRO A 28 -38.48 -9.31 34.79
C PRO A 28 -38.41 -7.78 34.86
N LYS A 29 -37.34 -7.22 34.28
CA LYS A 29 -37.09 -5.78 34.28
C LYS A 29 -38.30 -5.04 33.70
N SER A 30 -38.72 -3.97 34.37
CA SER A 30 -39.84 -3.16 33.89
C SER A 30 -39.50 -2.49 32.55
N PRO A 31 -40.50 -2.16 31.71
CA PRO A 31 -40.25 -1.51 30.41
C PRO A 31 -39.42 -0.23 30.48
N ARG A 32 -39.50 0.52 31.59
CA ARG A 32 -38.66 1.71 31.84
C ARG A 32 -37.19 1.36 32.06
N GLN A 33 -36.92 0.34 32.87
CA GLN A 33 -35.56 -0.11 33.16
C GLN A 33 -34.85 -0.67 31.92
N ILE A 34 -35.61 -1.37 31.05
CA ILE A 34 -35.08 -1.86 29.76
C ILE A 34 -34.70 -0.68 28.86
N ARG A 35 -35.50 0.39 28.85
CA ARG A 35 -35.23 1.59 28.06
C ARG A 35 -34.00 2.33 28.57
N GLU A 36 -33.89 2.54 29.88
CA GLU A 36 -32.73 3.21 30.51
C GLU A 36 -31.42 2.42 30.30
N GLU A 37 -31.48 1.09 30.34
CA GLU A 37 -30.32 0.24 30.10
C GLU A 37 -29.88 0.28 28.63
N ARG A 38 -30.84 0.31 27.69
CA ARG A 38 -30.55 0.54 26.27
C ARG A 38 -29.95 1.92 26.02
N GLU A 39 -30.49 2.96 26.65
CA GLU A 39 -29.96 4.33 26.54
C GLU A 39 -28.53 4.42 27.11
N ARG A 40 -28.24 3.75 28.24
CA ARG A 40 -26.86 3.65 28.78
C ARG A 40 -25.92 2.87 27.87
N GLN A 41 -26.40 1.77 27.28
CA GLN A 41 -25.62 0.97 26.33
C GLN A 41 -25.36 1.75 25.03
N GLU A 42 -26.34 2.52 24.55
CA GLU A 42 -26.17 3.41 23.40
C GLU A 42 -25.22 4.57 23.69
N LEU A 43 -25.28 5.16 24.89
CA LEU A 43 -24.34 6.21 25.31
C LEU A 43 -22.93 5.67 25.45
N ALA A 44 -22.76 4.47 26.04
CA ALA A 44 -21.46 3.80 26.13
C ALA A 44 -20.91 3.44 24.75
N ALA A 45 -21.75 2.89 23.86
CA ALA A 45 -21.38 2.59 22.48
C ALA A 45 -21.09 3.87 21.67
N GLN A 46 -21.80 4.98 21.91
CA GLN A 46 -21.48 6.27 21.30
C GLN A 46 -20.15 6.84 21.84
N GLN A 47 -19.86 6.64 23.12
CA GLN A 47 -18.58 7.06 23.70
C GLN A 47 -17.41 6.22 23.18
N GLU A 48 -17.59 4.90 23.02
CA GLU A 48 -16.58 4.04 22.40
C GLU A 48 -16.41 4.36 20.92
N ARG A 49 -17.50 4.53 20.15
CA ARG A 49 -17.43 5.01 18.76
C ARG A 49 -16.76 6.37 18.65
N LYS A 50 -16.91 7.27 19.63
CA LYS A 50 -16.20 8.57 19.66
C LYS A 50 -14.72 8.45 20.05
N LYS A 51 -14.35 7.46 20.87
CA LYS A 51 -12.96 7.15 21.20
C LYS A 51 -12.25 6.45 20.02
N GLU A 52 -12.94 5.57 19.31
CA GLU A 52 -12.49 4.93 18.07
C GLU A 52 -12.45 5.94 16.91
N ALA A 53 -13.43 6.85 16.83
CA ALA A 53 -13.44 7.96 15.87
C ALA A 53 -12.45 9.09 16.22
N LYS A 54 -11.65 8.94 17.29
CA LYS A 54 -10.41 9.70 17.46
C LYS A 54 -9.38 9.09 16.48
N GLU A 55 -9.68 9.31 15.21
CA GLU A 55 -9.09 8.65 14.05
C GLU A 55 -7.62 9.08 13.85
N PRO A 56 -6.79 8.24 13.23
CA PRO A 56 -5.38 8.50 12.90
C PRO A 56 -5.16 9.64 11.86
N GLY A 57 -6.12 10.55 11.69
CA GLY A 57 -6.10 11.67 10.74
C GLY A 57 -6.13 13.07 11.35
N ASP A 58 -6.21 13.24 12.68
CA ASP A 58 -6.16 14.57 13.30
C ASP A 58 -4.72 15.12 13.27
N LEU A 59 -4.53 16.32 12.71
CA LEU A 59 -3.24 17.02 12.67
C LEU A 59 -2.62 17.18 14.07
N ASN A 60 -3.45 17.27 15.11
CA ASN A 60 -2.97 17.34 16.48
C ASN A 60 -2.38 16.00 16.95
N HIS A 61 -2.98 14.88 16.57
CA HIS A 61 -2.44 13.56 16.89
C HIS A 61 -1.06 13.33 16.25
N TRP A 62 -0.90 13.71 14.98
CA TRP A 62 0.40 13.64 14.30
C TRP A 62 1.45 14.55 14.94
N ARG A 63 1.05 15.75 15.40
CA ARG A 63 1.94 16.67 16.12
C ARG A 63 2.39 16.07 17.45
N ASP A 64 1.46 15.50 18.22
CA ASP A 64 1.76 14.89 19.52
C ASP A 64 2.71 13.70 19.36
N LEU A 65 2.43 12.82 18.38
CA LEU A 65 3.30 11.69 18.05
C LEU A 65 4.69 12.13 17.60
N ALA A 66 4.78 13.17 16.76
CA ALA A 66 6.06 13.71 16.31
C ALA A 66 6.89 14.25 17.48
N ASN A 67 6.26 14.98 18.41
CA ASN A 67 6.95 15.50 19.60
C ASN A 67 7.49 14.37 20.48
N GLU A 68 6.67 13.34 20.75
CA GLU A 68 7.10 12.17 21.53
C GLU A 68 8.34 11.51 20.92
N ARG A 69 8.36 11.33 19.58
CA ARG A 69 9.52 10.76 18.88
C ARG A 69 10.75 11.66 18.90
N ILE A 70 10.58 12.97 18.84
CA ILE A 70 11.69 13.93 18.95
C ILE A 70 12.30 13.86 20.35
N GLU A 71 11.49 13.80 21.40
CA GLU A 71 11.94 13.67 22.79
C GLU A 71 12.70 12.36 23.04
N GLU A 72 12.18 11.24 22.54
CA GLU A 72 12.84 9.94 22.61
C GLU A 72 14.21 9.98 21.90
N ALA A 73 14.27 10.55 20.69
CA ALA A 73 15.51 10.69 19.92
C ALA A 73 16.54 11.62 20.61
N MET A 74 16.08 12.70 21.28
CA MET A 74 16.96 13.55 22.09
C MET A 74 17.50 12.79 23.31
N SER A 75 16.65 12.06 24.02
CA SER A 75 17.04 11.32 25.23
C SER A 75 18.03 10.18 24.94
N SER A 76 17.95 9.59 23.75
CA SER A 76 18.85 8.54 23.28
C SER A 76 20.14 9.07 22.65
N GLY A 77 20.33 10.39 22.56
CA GLY A 77 21.51 11.00 21.97
C GLY A 77 21.59 10.90 20.44
N ALA A 78 20.47 10.63 19.75
CA ALA A 78 20.45 10.45 18.29
C ALA A 78 20.89 11.72 17.52
N PHE A 79 20.84 12.90 18.16
CA PHE A 79 21.30 14.16 17.58
C PHE A 79 22.79 14.46 17.82
N ASP A 80 23.49 13.67 18.64
CA ASP A 80 24.86 13.96 19.05
C ASP A 80 25.89 13.64 17.96
N ASP A 81 25.64 12.71 17.05
CA ASP A 81 26.60 12.35 15.98
C ASP A 81 25.98 12.42 14.58
N LEU A 82 25.24 13.50 14.30
CA LEU A 82 24.64 13.68 12.99
C LEU A 82 25.69 13.89 11.89
N PRO A 83 25.48 13.30 10.71
CA PRO A 83 26.35 13.52 9.56
C PRO A 83 26.38 15.01 9.20
N GLY A 84 27.56 15.63 9.27
CA GLY A 84 27.74 17.05 9.02
C GLY A 84 27.77 17.94 10.27
N ARG A 85 27.73 17.36 11.48
CA ARG A 85 27.95 18.10 12.73
C ARG A 85 29.25 18.92 12.66
N GLY A 86 29.15 20.21 12.98
CA GLY A 86 30.28 21.15 12.97
C GLY A 86 30.76 21.59 11.57
N LYS A 87 30.17 21.08 10.48
CA LYS A 87 30.50 21.52 9.11
C LYS A 87 29.60 22.69 8.69
N PRO A 88 30.10 23.67 7.93
CA PRO A 88 29.28 24.75 7.39
C PRO A 88 28.13 24.19 6.55
N LEU A 89 26.91 24.73 6.76
CA LEU A 89 25.75 24.36 5.96
C LEU A 89 25.95 24.87 4.52
N ASN A 90 25.83 23.97 3.53
CA ASN A 90 25.84 24.37 2.13
C ASN A 90 24.53 25.11 1.81
N LEU A 91 24.57 26.42 1.68
CA LEU A 91 23.40 27.26 1.43
C LEU A 91 23.10 27.48 -0.05
N ASN A 92 23.83 26.86 -0.99
CA ASN A 92 23.60 27.09 -2.43
C ASN A 92 22.14 26.78 -2.80
N PRO A 93 21.33 27.81 -3.10
CA PRO A 93 19.93 27.62 -3.43
C PRO A 93 19.83 27.07 -4.85
N ASN A 94 18.89 26.17 -5.07
CA ASN A 94 18.53 25.75 -6.43
C ASN A 94 17.85 26.94 -7.12
N PRO A 95 18.38 27.49 -8.23
CA PRO A 95 17.79 28.65 -8.90
C PRO A 95 16.36 28.39 -9.43
N ASN A 96 16.00 27.12 -9.60
CA ASN A 96 14.70 26.69 -10.14
C ASN A 96 13.67 26.43 -9.04
N GLU A 97 13.97 26.79 -7.79
CA GLU A 97 13.12 26.51 -6.65
C GLU A 97 12.72 27.80 -5.91
N PRO A 98 11.45 27.91 -5.47
CA PRO A 98 11.03 29.00 -4.59
C PRO A 98 11.88 29.03 -3.31
N ALA A 99 12.38 30.22 -2.93
CA ALA A 99 13.28 30.38 -1.79
C ALA A 99 12.67 29.93 -0.46
N ASP A 100 11.35 30.03 -0.33
CA ASP A 100 10.55 29.58 0.81
C ASP A 100 10.45 28.04 0.91
N MET A 101 10.59 27.32 -0.21
CA MET A 101 10.51 25.84 -0.25
C MET A 101 11.89 25.15 -0.22
N ALA A 102 12.96 25.87 -0.53
CA ALA A 102 14.33 25.36 -0.66
C ALA A 102 14.80 24.51 0.54
N MET A 103 14.54 24.96 1.76
CA MET A 103 14.93 24.22 2.97
C MET A 103 14.10 22.95 3.13
N ALA A 104 12.77 23.03 2.96
CA ALA A 104 11.87 21.91 3.14
C ALA A 104 12.17 20.78 2.14
N ASN A 105 12.28 21.11 0.85
CA ASN A 105 12.59 20.10 -0.18
C ASN A 105 13.99 19.51 -0.02
N LYS A 106 14.96 20.29 0.47
CA LYS A 106 16.29 19.78 0.79
C LYS A 106 16.25 18.77 1.95
N ILE A 107 15.48 19.03 3.00
CA ILE A 107 15.29 18.09 4.11
C ILE A 107 14.65 16.80 3.60
N LEU A 108 13.57 16.90 2.81
CA LEU A 108 12.90 15.73 2.22
C LEU A 108 13.85 14.92 1.34
N LYS A 109 14.60 15.59 0.45
CA LYS A 109 15.55 14.94 -0.45
C LYS A 109 16.68 14.22 0.31
N ASN A 110 17.22 14.86 1.35
CA ASN A 110 18.32 14.28 2.15
C ASN A 110 17.88 13.05 2.96
N ASN A 111 16.59 12.92 3.26
CA ASN A 111 16.03 11.80 4.02
C ASN A 111 15.27 10.79 3.13
N GLU A 112 15.42 10.87 1.81
CA GLU A 112 14.70 10.01 0.84
C GLU A 112 13.16 10.09 0.95
N LEU A 113 12.62 11.14 1.56
CA LEU A 113 11.19 11.39 1.75
C LEU A 113 10.57 12.13 0.57
N SER A 114 11.03 11.85 -0.65
CA SER A 114 10.44 12.43 -1.86
C SER A 114 9.03 11.89 -2.07
N PRO A 115 8.09 12.71 -2.60
CA PRO A 115 6.76 12.22 -3.00
C PRO A 115 6.84 10.93 -3.83
N GLY A 116 5.96 9.96 -3.56
CA GLY A 116 6.01 8.62 -4.17
C GLY A 116 6.09 8.62 -5.70
N TRP A 117 5.38 9.54 -6.35
CA TRP A 117 5.41 9.70 -7.80
C TRP A 117 6.82 9.98 -8.38
N ILE A 118 7.74 10.59 -7.60
CA ILE A 118 9.13 10.80 -8.04
C ILE A 118 9.84 9.45 -8.17
N HIS A 119 9.66 8.56 -7.19
CA HIS A 119 10.24 7.22 -7.22
C HIS A 119 9.64 6.39 -8.35
N ASP A 120 8.31 6.40 -8.47
CA ASP A 120 7.59 5.66 -9.52
C ASP A 120 8.02 6.11 -10.92
N ARG A 121 8.18 7.43 -11.11
CA ARG A 121 8.71 8.01 -12.36
C ARG A 121 10.12 7.52 -12.66
N LYS A 122 11.02 7.52 -11.67
CA LYS A 122 12.39 7.04 -11.84
C LYS A 122 12.41 5.57 -12.26
N LYS A 123 11.69 4.73 -11.52
CA LYS A 123 11.58 3.30 -11.80
C LYS A 123 11.01 3.03 -13.20
N LEU A 124 9.95 3.74 -13.59
CA LEU A 124 9.34 3.59 -14.90
C LEU A 124 10.31 3.98 -16.03
N LEU A 125 11.11 5.05 -15.85
CA LEU A 125 12.15 5.41 -16.82
C LEU A 125 13.23 4.33 -16.95
N GLU A 126 13.68 3.74 -15.85
CA GLU A 126 14.64 2.64 -15.85
C GLU A 126 14.09 1.42 -16.60
N GLU A 127 12.81 1.11 -16.43
CA GLU A 127 12.15 0.00 -17.13
C GLU A 127 11.98 0.26 -18.63
N ILE A 128 11.70 1.50 -19.03
CA ILE A 128 11.66 1.92 -20.45
C ILE A 128 13.04 1.76 -21.09
N GLU A 129 14.10 2.15 -20.40
CA GLU A 129 15.46 1.96 -20.93
C GLU A 129 15.87 0.49 -20.99
N ALA A 130 15.47 -0.32 -20.01
CA ALA A 130 15.66 -1.77 -20.06
C ALA A 130 14.90 -2.41 -21.24
N PHE A 131 13.68 -1.94 -21.52
CA PHE A 131 12.90 -2.34 -22.70
C PHE A 131 13.63 -1.99 -24.01
N ARG A 132 14.15 -0.76 -24.14
CA ARG A 132 14.92 -0.35 -25.33
C ARG A 132 16.24 -1.11 -25.49
N ALA A 133 16.92 -1.40 -24.38
CA ALA A 133 18.15 -2.19 -24.40
C ALA A 133 17.89 -3.63 -24.88
N ASP A 134 16.75 -4.20 -24.51
CA ASP A 134 16.29 -5.50 -24.98
C ASP A 134 16.09 -5.50 -26.51
N MET A 135 15.37 -4.51 -27.03
CA MET A 135 15.17 -4.36 -28.47
C MET A 135 16.47 -4.19 -29.25
N ARG A 136 17.40 -3.36 -28.75
CA ARG A 136 18.73 -3.18 -29.36
C ARG A 136 19.51 -4.50 -29.45
N ARG A 137 19.50 -5.27 -28.36
CA ARG A 137 20.23 -6.55 -28.27
C ARG A 137 19.68 -7.57 -29.26
N GLU A 138 18.37 -7.72 -29.29
CA GLU A 138 17.70 -8.65 -30.19
C GLU A 138 17.89 -8.25 -31.66
N TRP A 139 17.76 -6.96 -31.99
CA TRP A 139 17.99 -6.47 -33.34
C TRP A 139 19.44 -6.72 -33.80
N ALA A 140 20.43 -6.46 -32.96
CA ALA A 140 21.82 -6.76 -33.28
C ALA A 140 22.05 -8.25 -33.57
N TRP A 141 21.39 -9.14 -32.83
CA TRP A 141 21.43 -10.58 -33.08
C TRP A 141 20.78 -10.93 -34.43
N VAL A 142 19.60 -10.39 -34.72
CA VAL A 142 18.89 -10.61 -35.99
C VAL A 142 19.73 -10.12 -37.17
N GLN A 143 20.34 -8.94 -37.09
CA GLN A 143 21.19 -8.41 -38.15
C GLN A 143 22.39 -9.32 -38.43
N ALA A 144 23.05 -9.81 -37.38
CA ALA A 144 24.17 -10.74 -37.52
C ALA A 144 23.72 -12.06 -38.17
N ALA A 145 22.59 -12.61 -37.72
CA ALA A 145 22.05 -13.86 -38.26
C ALA A 145 21.56 -13.72 -39.71
N TYR A 146 20.98 -12.59 -40.07
CA TYR A 146 20.51 -12.33 -41.44
C TYR A 146 21.67 -12.20 -42.45
N GLY A 147 22.85 -11.81 -41.97
CA GLY A 147 24.08 -11.76 -42.77
C GLY A 147 24.68 -13.13 -43.10
N ASP A 148 24.27 -14.20 -42.40
CA ASP A 148 24.71 -15.57 -42.66
C ASP A 148 23.90 -16.20 -43.81
N PRO A 149 24.53 -16.56 -44.95
CA PRO A 149 23.83 -17.19 -46.07
C PRO A 149 23.18 -18.54 -45.73
N SER A 150 23.62 -19.20 -44.66
CA SER A 150 23.10 -20.50 -44.23
C SER A 150 21.90 -20.39 -43.26
N ALA A 151 21.58 -19.17 -42.81
CA ALA A 151 20.49 -18.97 -41.86
C ALA A 151 19.12 -19.27 -42.47
N ASP A 152 18.28 -19.97 -41.69
CA ASP A 152 16.86 -20.15 -42.01
C ASP A 152 16.12 -18.82 -41.87
N ARG A 153 15.96 -18.13 -43.00
CA ARG A 153 15.29 -16.83 -43.08
C ARG A 153 13.83 -16.89 -42.62
N GLU A 154 13.15 -18.01 -42.84
CA GLU A 154 11.75 -18.16 -42.44
C GLU A 154 11.65 -18.31 -40.92
N ALA A 155 12.56 -19.09 -40.32
CA ALA A 155 12.65 -19.18 -38.86
C ALA A 155 13.02 -17.83 -38.22
N LEU A 156 13.93 -17.06 -38.83
CA LEU A 156 14.29 -15.71 -38.38
C LEU A 156 13.09 -14.76 -38.45
N GLU A 157 12.33 -14.74 -39.55
CA GLU A 157 11.12 -13.92 -39.67
C GLU A 157 10.08 -14.28 -38.58
N ARG A 158 9.84 -15.58 -38.37
CA ARG A 158 8.93 -16.03 -37.30
C ARG A 158 9.43 -15.64 -35.91
N GLY A 159 10.75 -15.69 -35.69
CA GLY A 159 11.39 -15.24 -34.45
C GLY A 159 11.17 -13.75 -34.21
N TRP A 160 11.46 -12.93 -35.21
CA TRP A 160 11.26 -11.49 -35.17
C TRP A 160 9.80 -11.11 -34.90
N ALA A 161 8.85 -11.76 -35.59
CA ALA A 161 7.42 -11.54 -35.37
C ALA A 161 7.00 -11.85 -33.92
N ARG A 162 7.55 -12.90 -33.31
CA ARG A 162 7.31 -13.21 -31.88
C ARG A 162 7.90 -12.15 -30.97
N SER A 163 9.11 -11.68 -31.23
CA SER A 163 9.76 -10.61 -30.44
C SER A 163 8.94 -9.31 -30.51
N LEU A 164 8.47 -8.92 -31.70
CA LEU A 164 7.58 -7.76 -31.87
C LEU A 164 6.27 -7.92 -31.07
N ALA A 165 5.65 -9.10 -31.09
CA ALA A 165 4.43 -9.36 -30.33
C ALA A 165 4.66 -9.27 -28.81
N ALA A 166 5.76 -9.85 -28.30
CA ALA A 166 6.12 -9.79 -26.89
C ALA A 166 6.43 -8.36 -26.44
N TRP A 167 7.12 -7.57 -27.27
CA TRP A 167 7.38 -6.17 -26.98
C TRP A 167 6.12 -5.31 -27.04
N GLN A 168 5.17 -5.63 -27.90
CA GLN A 168 3.88 -4.93 -27.94
C GLN A 168 3.14 -5.09 -26.60
N GLU A 169 3.05 -6.31 -26.07
CA GLU A 169 2.43 -6.58 -24.77
C GLU A 169 3.13 -5.83 -23.63
N ARG A 170 4.46 -5.90 -23.59
CA ARG A 170 5.26 -5.18 -22.59
C ARG A 170 5.11 -3.66 -22.71
N MET A 171 5.04 -3.14 -23.93
CA MET A 171 4.83 -1.72 -24.20
C MET A 171 3.44 -1.26 -23.75
N ASP A 172 2.41 -2.08 -23.92
CA ASP A 172 1.05 -1.77 -23.47
C ASP A 172 0.95 -1.73 -21.94
N ASP A 173 1.70 -2.58 -21.21
CA ASP A 173 1.85 -2.46 -19.76
C ASP A 173 2.55 -1.16 -19.34
N LEU A 174 3.69 -0.85 -19.95
CA LEU A 174 4.41 0.40 -19.69
C LEU A 174 3.53 1.62 -19.97
N ASN A 175 2.78 1.61 -21.07
CA ASN A 175 1.89 2.71 -21.45
C ASN A 175 0.73 2.92 -20.47
N ARG A 176 0.16 1.84 -19.90
CA ARG A 176 -0.85 1.97 -18.83
C ARG A 176 -0.26 2.68 -17.62
N ARG A 177 0.93 2.27 -17.19
CA ARG A 177 1.61 2.86 -16.02
C ARG A 177 2.07 4.30 -16.26
N ILE A 178 2.47 4.63 -17.49
CA ILE A 178 2.76 6.01 -17.91
C ILE A 178 1.51 6.88 -17.74
N LEU A 179 0.34 6.39 -18.19
CA LEU A 179 -0.91 7.11 -18.03
C LEU A 179 -1.26 7.32 -16.55
N ASP A 180 -1.23 6.25 -15.74
CA ASP A 180 -1.56 6.32 -14.32
C ASP A 180 -0.65 7.30 -13.56
N LEU A 181 0.65 7.28 -13.85
CA LEU A 181 1.62 8.20 -13.28
C LEU A 181 1.33 9.64 -13.70
N ASN A 182 1.11 9.89 -15.00
CA ASN A 182 0.83 11.23 -15.51
C ASN A 182 -0.44 11.83 -14.89
N LEU A 183 -1.48 11.02 -14.64
CA LEU A 183 -2.71 11.45 -13.97
C LEU A 183 -2.50 11.78 -12.48
N THR A 184 -1.51 11.18 -11.85
CA THR A 184 -1.19 11.39 -10.42
C THR A 184 -0.28 12.61 -10.22
N MET A 185 0.45 13.04 -11.24
CA MET A 185 1.42 14.12 -11.09
C MET A 185 0.75 15.50 -10.98
N PRO A 186 1.03 16.29 -9.92
CA PRO A 186 0.46 17.63 -9.77
C PRO A 186 1.11 18.68 -10.71
N ILE A 187 2.11 18.30 -11.51
CA ILE A 187 2.92 19.19 -12.35
C ILE A 187 2.80 18.77 -13.83
N TRP A 188 2.11 19.60 -14.60
CA TRP A 188 1.65 19.37 -15.98
C TRP A 188 2.78 19.42 -17.04
N ARG A 189 4.05 19.53 -16.62
CA ARG A 189 5.22 19.71 -17.51
C ARG A 189 6.27 18.59 -17.41
N MET A 190 5.98 17.51 -16.68
CA MET A 190 6.91 16.37 -16.51
C MET A 190 6.38 15.04 -17.04
N GLU A 191 5.29 15.10 -17.82
CA GLU A 191 4.62 13.93 -18.41
C GLU A 191 5.60 13.04 -19.17
N LEU A 192 5.42 11.73 -19.00
CA LEU A 192 6.08 10.74 -19.85
C LEU A 192 5.21 10.51 -21.09
N LEU A 193 5.84 10.58 -22.26
CA LEU A 193 5.16 10.31 -23.52
C LEU A 193 4.86 8.81 -23.65
N ARG A 194 3.70 8.51 -24.23
CA ARG A 194 3.33 7.15 -24.61
C ARG A 194 4.36 6.58 -25.59
N LEU A 195 4.78 5.35 -25.37
CA LEU A 195 5.62 4.60 -26.29
C LEU A 195 4.81 4.10 -27.49
N ARG A 196 5.40 4.19 -28.68
CA ARG A 196 4.82 3.72 -29.93
C ARG A 196 5.81 2.82 -30.65
N MET A 197 5.34 1.64 -31.05
CA MET A 197 6.19 0.62 -31.69
C MET A 197 6.91 1.16 -32.93
N ASP A 198 6.21 1.92 -33.77
CA ASP A 198 6.81 2.45 -35.01
C ASP A 198 7.97 3.42 -34.71
N GLU A 199 7.85 4.26 -33.67
CA GLU A 199 8.91 5.20 -33.26
C GLU A 199 10.12 4.48 -32.65
N GLU A 200 9.88 3.43 -31.86
CA GLU A 200 10.97 2.64 -31.28
C GLU A 200 11.70 1.81 -32.35
N LEU A 201 10.99 1.29 -33.36
CA LEU A 201 11.60 0.62 -34.52
C LEU A 201 12.38 1.59 -35.40
N GLU A 202 11.86 2.80 -35.64
CA GLU A 202 12.57 3.85 -36.38
C GLU A 202 13.88 4.24 -35.69
N ARG A 203 13.89 4.37 -34.36
CA ARG A 203 15.12 4.61 -33.58
C ARG A 203 16.17 3.52 -33.75
N LEU A 204 15.75 2.28 -33.95
CA LEU A 204 16.63 1.14 -34.17
C LEU A 204 17.04 0.98 -35.65
N HIS A 205 16.41 1.74 -36.55
CA HIS A 205 16.44 1.49 -37.99
C HIS A 205 16.05 0.04 -38.34
N ALA A 206 15.11 -0.51 -37.57
CA ALA A 206 14.65 -1.89 -37.72
C ALA A 206 13.32 -1.93 -38.50
N PRO A 207 13.14 -2.89 -39.43
CA PRO A 207 11.91 -3.01 -40.18
C PRO A 207 10.84 -3.76 -39.36
N ARG A 208 9.57 -3.51 -39.69
CA ARG A 208 8.43 -4.25 -39.09
C ARG A 208 8.35 -5.71 -39.59
N SER A 209 8.95 -6.01 -40.73
CA SER A 209 9.12 -7.37 -41.28
C SER A 209 10.49 -7.45 -41.95
N LEU A 210 11.25 -8.52 -41.72
CA LEU A 210 12.60 -8.68 -42.30
C LEU A 210 12.51 -8.95 -43.81
N SER A 211 11.43 -9.57 -44.27
CA SER A 211 11.16 -9.81 -45.70
C SER A 211 11.13 -8.52 -46.54
N ARG A 212 10.67 -7.41 -45.96
CA ARG A 212 10.53 -6.12 -46.65
C ARG A 212 11.82 -5.29 -46.66
N ALA A 213 12.83 -5.66 -45.86
CA ALA A 213 14.12 -4.99 -45.84
C ALA A 213 15.07 -5.46 -46.95
N ALA A 214 14.71 -6.52 -47.69
CA ALA A 214 15.51 -7.11 -48.77
C ALA A 214 15.04 -6.74 -50.19
N SER A 215 14.05 -5.84 -50.32
CA SER A 215 13.54 -5.33 -51.61
C SER A 215 13.99 -3.91 -51.90
#